data_AF-A0A519GJU4-F1
#
_entry.id   AF-A0A519GJU4-F1
#
_cell.length_a   1.000
_cell.length_b   1.000
_cell.length_c   1.000
_cell.angle_alpha   90.00
_cell.angle_beta   90.00
_cell.angle_gamma   90.00
#
_symmetry.space_group_name_H-M   'P 1'
#
loop_
_entity.id
_entity.type
_entity.pdbx_description
1 polymer ?
#
loop_
_entity_poly.entity_id
_entity_poly.type
_entity_poly.pdbx_seq_one_letter_code
_entity_poly.pdbx_strand_id
1 'polypeptide(L)' 'MEGSRLVELAAVMAQLRRECAWKAGQTHASLVRYLLEETYEVVEAIEDGTHDDLREELGDLLLQIYFHAAIADEA' A
#
# COMPACT_ATOMS: atom_id res chain seq x y z
N MET A 1 -12.32 -14.06 14.17
CA MET A 1 -12.97 -12.90 13.53
C MET A 1 -12.20 -12.57 12.27
N GLU A 2 -12.89 -12.33 11.15
CA GLU A 2 -12.35 -12.09 9.79
C GLU A 2 -11.47 -10.84 9.62
N GLY A 3 -10.99 -10.22 10.71
CA GLY A 3 -9.99 -9.15 10.67
C GLY A 3 -8.54 -9.62 10.67
N SER A 4 -8.26 -10.94 10.69
CA SER A 4 -6.89 -11.44 10.88
C SER A 4 -5.96 -11.05 9.73
N ARG A 5 -6.40 -11.15 8.47
CA ARG A 5 -5.54 -10.93 7.31
C ARG A 5 -5.09 -9.47 7.13
N LEU A 6 -5.94 -8.51 7.48
CA LEU A 6 -5.58 -7.09 7.45
C LEU A 6 -4.59 -6.75 8.58
N VAL A 7 -4.81 -7.31 9.77
CA VAL A 7 -3.85 -7.18 10.89
C VAL A 7 -2.52 -7.85 10.56
N GLU A 8 -2.54 -9.02 9.90
CA GLU A 8 -1.34 -9.70 9.41
C GLU A 8 -0.60 -8.84 8.38
N LEU A 9 -1.31 -8.21 7.43
CA LEU A 9 -0.71 -7.29 6.46
C LEU A 9 -0.02 -6.10 7.15
N ALA A 10 -0.64 -5.53 8.19
CA ALA A 10 -0.02 -4.49 9.01
C ALA A 10 1.30 -4.96 9.62
N ALA A 11 1.29 -6.16 10.21
CA ALA A 11 2.46 -6.75 10.84
C ALA A 11 3.58 -7.06 9.81
N VAL A 12 3.20 -7.55 8.62
CA VAL A 12 4.12 -7.78 7.50
C VAL A 12 4.73 -6.46 7.04
N MET A 13 3.96 -5.39 6.86
CA MET A 13 4.50 -4.08 6.50
C MET A 13 5.50 -3.57 7.54
N ALA A 14 5.16 -3.66 8.83
CA ALA A 14 6.07 -3.27 9.91
C ALA A 14 7.36 -4.11 9.91
N GLN A 15 7.28 -5.41 9.64
CA GLN A 15 8.45 -6.27 9.48
C GLN A 15 9.30 -5.84 8.27
N LEU A 16 8.66 -5.61 7.14
CA LEU A 16 9.34 -5.20 5.92
C LEU A 16 10.04 -3.83 6.07
N ARG A 17 9.47 -2.89 6.83
CA ARG A 17 10.14 -1.62 7.17
C ARG A 17 11.38 -1.81 8.04
N ARG A 18 11.47 -2.89 8.83
CA ARG A 18 12.70 -3.22 9.60
C ARG A 18 13.76 -3.94 8.76
N GLU A 19 13.33 -4.81 7.86
CA GLU A 19 14.23 -5.74 7.16
C GLU A 19 14.66 -5.26 5.76
N CYS A 20 13.91 -4.33 5.15
CA CYS A 20 14.17 -3.82 3.81
C CYS A 20 14.56 -2.33 3.85
N ALA A 21 15.83 -2.03 3.55
CA ALA A 21 16.37 -0.67 3.59
C ALA A 21 15.59 0.34 2.73
N TRP A 22 15.12 -0.06 1.55
CA TRP A 22 14.31 0.81 0.70
C TRP A 22 12.98 1.18 1.37
N LYS A 23 12.32 0.20 2.00
CA LYS A 23 11.04 0.41 2.71
C LYS A 23 11.25 1.25 3.97
N ALA A 24 12.29 0.97 4.74
CA ALA A 24 12.70 1.76 5.91
C ALA A 24 12.93 3.23 5.56
N GLY A 25 13.55 3.50 4.40
CA GLY A 25 13.86 4.84 3.93
C GLY A 25 12.67 5.64 3.38
N GLN A 26 11.48 5.06 3.24
CA GLN A 26 10.31 5.79 2.75
C GLN A 26 9.72 6.71 3.82
N THR A 27 9.26 7.87 3.36
CA THR A 27 8.55 8.90 4.13
C THR A 27 7.19 9.18 3.49
N HIS A 28 6.29 9.86 4.20
CA HIS A 28 5.03 10.31 3.58
C HIS A 28 5.26 11.07 2.28
N ALA A 29 6.24 11.98 2.26
CA ALA A 29 6.54 12.81 1.09
C ALA A 29 7.12 12.00 -0.08
N SER A 30 8.00 11.03 0.17
CA SER A 30 8.59 10.22 -0.91
C SER A 30 7.58 9.27 -1.56
N LEU A 31 6.51 8.92 -0.84
CA LEU A 31 5.47 8.02 -1.32
C LEU A 31 4.31 8.70 -2.08
N VAL A 32 4.17 10.02 -2.02
CA VAL A 32 3.08 10.75 -2.71
C VAL A 32 3.02 10.42 -4.20
N ARG A 33 4.17 10.28 -4.85
CA ARG A 33 4.23 9.92 -6.27
C ARG A 33 3.56 8.58 -6.53
N TYR A 34 3.95 7.55 -5.79
CA TYR A 34 3.39 6.21 -5.94
C TYR A 34 1.91 6.20 -5.59
N LEU A 35 1.50 6.83 -4.48
CA LEU A 35 0.08 6.95 -4.13
C LEU A 35 -0.77 7.57 -5.26
N LEU A 36 -0.25 8.60 -5.95
CA LEU A 36 -0.93 9.17 -7.10
C LEU A 36 -0.99 8.20 -8.29
N GLU A 37 0.13 7.56 -8.62
CA GLU A 37 0.22 6.54 -9.69
C GLU A 37 -0.84 5.43 -9.46
N GLU A 38 -0.81 4.75 -8.31
CA GLU A 38 -1.76 3.67 -7.98
C GLU A 38 -3.22 4.17 -7.94
N THR A 39 -3.46 5.41 -7.52
CA THR A 39 -4.81 5.98 -7.52
C THR A 39 -5.33 6.15 -8.95
N TYR A 40 -4.49 6.60 -9.87
CA TYR A 40 -4.87 6.73 -11.27
C TYR A 40 -5.04 5.36 -11.92
N GLU A 41 -4.19 4.38 -11.61
CA GLU A 41 -4.31 3.01 -12.10
C GLU A 41 -5.61 2.35 -11.61
N VAL A 42 -5.99 2.53 -10.34
CA VAL A 42 -7.30 2.11 -9.84
C VAL A 42 -8.45 2.77 -10.61
N VAL A 43 -8.36 4.07 -10.90
CA VAL A 43 -9.40 4.77 -11.67
C VAL A 43 -9.50 4.20 -13.09
N GLU A 44 -8.36 4.01 -13.77
CA GLU A 44 -8.31 3.41 -15.11
C GLU A 44 -8.89 1.98 -15.10
N ALA A 45 -8.54 1.16 -14.11
CA ALA A 45 -9.07 -0.19 -13.96
C ALA A 45 -10.59 -0.21 -13.72
N ILE A 46 -11.16 0.80 -13.04
CA ILE A 46 -12.61 0.97 -12.86
C ILE A 46 -13.29 1.37 -14.18
N GLU A 47 -12.68 2.27 -14.95
CA GLU A 47 -13.28 2.84 -16.15
C GLU A 47 -13.20 1.87 -17.35
N ASP A 48 -12.02 1.29 -17.58
CA ASP A 48 -11.70 0.58 -18.82
C ASP A 48 -11.06 -0.82 -18.60
N GLY A 49 -10.81 -1.21 -17.35
CA GLY A 49 -10.11 -2.45 -17.01
C GLY A 49 -10.98 -3.70 -16.87
N THR A 50 -10.31 -4.80 -16.53
CA THR A 50 -10.93 -6.07 -16.13
C THR A 50 -11.08 -6.16 -14.61
N HIS A 51 -11.80 -7.18 -14.14
CA HIS A 51 -11.89 -7.45 -12.70
C HIS A 51 -10.54 -7.86 -12.10
N ASP A 52 -9.66 -8.46 -12.90
CA ASP A 52 -8.33 -8.84 -12.45
C ASP A 52 -7.44 -7.61 -12.31
N ASP A 53 -7.49 -6.68 -13.27
CA ASP A 53 -6.79 -5.39 -13.19
C ASP A 53 -7.25 -4.63 -11.94
N LEU A 54 -8.57 -4.47 -11.75
CA LEU A 54 -9.09 -3.78 -10.57
C LEU A 54 -8.64 -4.44 -9.25
N ARG A 55 -8.55 -5.77 -9.21
CA ARG A 55 -8.09 -6.49 -8.02
C ARG A 55 -6.60 -6.24 -7.75
N GLU A 56 -5.79 -6.13 -8.79
CA GLU A 56 -4.35 -5.84 -8.71
C GLU A 56 -4.13 -4.42 -8.18
N GLU A 57 -4.71 -3.42 -8.83
CA GLU A 57 -4.52 -2.01 -8.47
C GLU A 57 -5.08 -1.67 -7.09
N LEU A 58 -6.21 -2.29 -6.69
CA LEU A 58 -6.71 -2.16 -5.31
C LEU A 58 -5.74 -2.75 -4.28
N GLY A 59 -4.98 -3.79 -4.65
CA GLY A 59 -3.94 -4.37 -3.82
C GLY A 59 -2.76 -3.42 -3.63
N ASP A 60 -2.31 -2.78 -4.71
CA ASP A 60 -1.18 -1.87 -4.68
C ASP A 60 -1.53 -0.53 -4.01
N LEU A 61 -2.74 0.01 -4.26
CA LEU A 61 -3.25 1.14 -3.49
C LEU A 61 -3.38 0.81 -1.99
N LEU A 62 -3.84 -0.39 -1.64
CA LEU A 62 -3.89 -0.83 -0.24
C LEU A 62 -2.49 -0.87 0.39
N LEU A 63 -1.46 -1.28 -0.36
CA LEU A 63 -0.08 -1.27 0.10
C LEU A 63 0.39 0.15 0.46
N GLN A 64 0.02 1.16 -0.34
CA GLN A 64 0.34 2.57 -0.05
C GLN A 64 -0.29 3.04 1.27
N ILE A 65 -1.54 2.64 1.55
CA ILE A 65 -2.21 2.93 2.83
C ILE A 65 -1.43 2.33 4.01
N TYR A 66 -0.98 1.09 3.90
CA TYR A 66 -0.19 0.44 4.96
C TYR A 66 1.20 1.04 5.14
N PHE A 67 1.85 1.50 4.06
CA PHE A 67 3.09 2.25 4.18
C PHE A 67 2.90 3.51 5.03
N HIS A 68 1.89 4.33 4.69
CA HIS A 68 1.61 5.55 5.43
C HIS A 68 1.20 5.28 6.87
N ALA A 69 0.40 4.24 7.13
CA ALA A 69 0.04 3.84 8.49
C ALA A 69 1.28 3.43 9.32
N ALA A 70 2.18 2.63 8.74
CA ALA A 70 3.39 2.19 9.44
C ALA A 70 4.37 3.36 9.71
N ILE A 71 4.52 4.31 8.78
CA ILE A 71 5.34 5.51 9.00
C ILE A 71 4.74 6.37 10.12
N ALA A 72 3.42 6.47 10.20
CA ALA A 72 2.75 7.25 11.25
C ALA A 72 2.85 6.61 12.64
N ASP A 73 2.94 5.27 12.72
CA ASP A 73 3.12 4.53 13.98
C ASP A 73 4.57 4.60 14.53
N GLU A 74 5.54 4.91 13.67
CA GLU A 74 6.97 5.11 14.05
C GLU A 74 7.27 6.50 14.63
N ALA A 75 6.36 7.47 14.47
CA ALA A 75 6.53 8.88 14.84
C ALA A 75 6.11 9.18 16.29
#